data_AF-A0A0J6SJQ6-F1
#
_entry.id   AF-A0A0J6SJQ6-F1
#
_cell.length_a   1.000
_cell.length_b   1.000
_cell.length_c   1.000
_cell.angle_alpha   90.00
_cell.angle_beta   90.00
_cell.angle_gamma   90.00
#
_symmetry.space_group_name_H-M   'P 1'
#
loop_
_entity.id
_entity.type
_entity.pdbx_description
1 polymer ?
#
loop_
_entity_poly.entity_id
_entity_poly.type
_entity_poly.pdbx_seq_one_letter_code
_entity_poly.pdbx_strand_id
1 'polypeptide(L)'
;MIGFDPMASERHPRSYKIVVFFERREDGGLRAWSEQVPGFLLSHRSADAVLSDVQPALEGILSAQLGYEIKTTPLHDIKDALTDCGVLEPSPEHIPDHVEYAALAA
;
A
#
# COMPACT_ATOMS: atom_id res chain seq x y z
N MET A 1 10.63 8.66 -47.14
CA MET A 1 11.15 9.33 -45.93
C MET A 1 10.08 9.13 -44.88
N ILE A 2 10.22 8.13 -44.02
CA ILE A 2 9.24 7.82 -42.97
C ILE A 2 9.77 8.51 -41.71
N GLY A 3 9.05 9.52 -41.25
CA GLY A 3 9.37 10.22 -40.00
C GLY A 3 9.22 9.25 -38.84
N PHE A 4 10.31 8.99 -38.14
CA PHE A 4 10.30 8.28 -36.87
C PHE A 4 10.12 9.37 -35.81
N ASP A 5 8.89 9.58 -35.33
CA ASP A 5 8.64 10.44 -34.17
C ASP A 5 9.25 9.77 -32.92
N PRO A 6 10.32 10.31 -32.30
CA PRO A 6 10.92 9.70 -31.11
C PRO A 6 10.19 10.08 -29.80
N MET A 7 8.96 10.62 -29.87
CA MET A 7 8.28 11.28 -28.74
C MET A 7 7.03 10.56 -28.20
N ALA A 8 6.94 9.25 -28.39
CA ALA A 8 6.06 8.42 -27.57
C ALA A 8 6.92 7.47 -26.72
N SER A 9 7.77 8.04 -25.85
CA SER A 9 8.16 7.29 -24.66
C SER A 9 6.86 7.08 -23.90
N GLU A 10 6.29 5.89 -24.01
CA GLU A 10 5.23 5.41 -23.15
C GLU A 10 5.68 5.72 -21.73
N ARG A 11 5.19 6.83 -21.16
CA ARG A 11 5.36 7.14 -19.75
C ARG A 11 4.54 6.07 -19.06
N HIS A 12 5.15 4.90 -18.83
CA HIS A 12 4.63 3.94 -17.89
C HIS A 12 4.29 4.75 -16.64
N PRO A 13 3.04 4.74 -16.17
CA PRO A 13 2.72 5.37 -14.91
C PRO A 13 3.71 4.80 -13.91
N ARG A 14 4.55 5.67 -13.33
CA ARG A 14 5.61 5.20 -12.43
C ARG A 14 4.92 4.67 -11.19
N SER A 15 4.68 3.36 -11.18
CA SER A 15 4.16 2.65 -10.03
C SER A 15 5.31 2.35 -9.09
N TYR A 16 5.18 2.75 -7.82
CA TYR A 16 6.16 2.47 -6.79
C TYR A 16 5.59 1.48 -5.79
N LYS A 17 6.39 0.48 -5.43
CA LYS A 17 6.02 -0.49 -4.40
C LYS A 17 6.44 0.02 -3.03
N ILE A 18 5.49 0.03 -2.10
CA ILE A 18 5.67 0.47 -0.71
C ILE A 18 5.35 -0.71 0.20
N VAL A 19 6.23 -1.00 1.15
CA VAL A 19 6.06 -2.03 2.17
C VAL A 19 5.71 -1.34 3.48
N VAL A 20 4.56 -1.72 4.03
CA VAL A 20 4.09 -1.27 5.34
C VAL A 20 4.19 -2.45 6.30
N PHE A 21 4.95 -2.28 7.37
CA PHE A 21 5.10 -3.27 8.43
C PHE A 21 4.06 -3.05 9.52
N PHE A 22 3.61 -4.15 10.13
CA PHE A 22 2.67 -4.16 11.23
C PHE A 22 3.24 -4.89 12.43
N GLU A 23 3.01 -4.35 13.62
CA GLU A 23 3.42 -4.95 14.90
C GLU A 23 2.26 -4.88 15.88
N ARG A 24 1.87 -6.04 16.42
CA ARG A 24 0.93 -6.10 17.54
C ARG A 24 1.61 -5.61 18.81
N ARG A 25 0.90 -4.78 19.55
CA ARG A 25 1.37 -4.21 20.82
C ARG A 25 0.85 -5.03 22.00
N GLU A 26 1.57 -4.97 23.13
CA GLU A 26 1.20 -5.68 24.37
C GLU A 26 -0.19 -5.28 24.90
N ASP A 27 -0.67 -4.07 24.58
CA ASP A 27 -1.99 -3.55 24.95
C ASP A 27 -3.12 -4.01 24.01
N GLY A 28 -2.82 -4.90 23.06
CA GLY A 28 -3.75 -5.37 22.02
C GLY A 28 -3.89 -4.40 20.84
N GLY A 29 -3.15 -3.28 20.85
CA GLY A 29 -3.12 -2.32 19.75
C GLY A 29 -2.30 -2.81 18.55
N LEU A 30 -2.31 -1.99 17.51
CA LEU A 30 -1.51 -2.20 16.30
C LEU A 30 -0.64 -0.97 16.05
N ARG A 31 0.56 -1.21 15.55
CA ARG A 31 1.47 -0.20 15.04
C ARG A 31 1.75 -0.50 13.57
N ALA A 32 1.75 0.52 12.72
CA ALA A 32 2.14 0.43 11.32
C ALA A 32 3.24 1.44 10.99
N TRP A 33 4.24 1.04 10.22
CA TRP A 33 5.32 1.94 9.77
C TRP A 33 5.88 1.50 8.42
N SER A 34 6.64 2.38 7.78
CA SER A 34 7.35 2.09 6.53
C SER A 34 8.71 2.76 6.53
N GLU A 35 9.75 2.01 6.19
CA GLU A 35 11.09 2.57 6.01
C GLU A 35 11.23 3.37 4.70
N GLN A 36 10.31 3.14 3.75
CA GLN A 36 10.33 3.77 2.43
C GLN A 36 9.57 5.10 2.39
N VAL A 37 8.71 5.37 3.38
CA VAL A 37 7.91 6.59 3.47
C VAL A 37 8.30 7.34 4.75
N PRO A 38 9.23 8.30 4.66
CA PRO A 38 9.68 9.08 5.81
C PRO A 38 8.50 9.77 6.50
N GLY A 39 8.37 9.56 7.81
CA GLY A 39 7.29 10.13 8.62
C GLY A 39 6.01 9.30 8.67
N PHE A 40 5.93 8.16 7.96
CA PHE A 40 4.80 7.25 8.08
C PHE A 40 4.93 6.38 9.33
N LEU A 41 4.12 6.71 10.35
CA LEU A 41 3.97 5.95 11.57
C LEU A 41 2.53 6.10 12.08
N LEU A 42 1.81 4.99 12.16
CA LEU A 42 0.48 4.92 12.77
C LEU A 42 0.54 4.00 13.99
N SER A 43 -0.15 4.36 15.05
CA SER A 43 -0.24 3.54 16.25
C SER A 43 -1.55 3.83 16.96
N HIS A 44 -2.34 2.79 17.19
CA HIS A 44 -3.63 2.93 17.86
C HIS A 44 -4.00 1.65 18.61
N ARG A 45 -4.86 1.77 19.62
CA ARG A 45 -5.34 0.62 20.42
C ARG A 45 -6.31 -0.27 19.64
N SER A 46 -7.04 0.30 18.69
CA SER A 46 -7.88 -0.46 17.75
C SER A 46 -7.05 -0.78 16.51
N ALA A 47 -6.89 -2.07 16.23
CA ALA A 47 -6.21 -2.56 15.03
C ALA A 47 -6.95 -2.15 13.75
N ASP A 48 -8.29 -2.25 13.75
CA ASP A 48 -9.14 -1.85 12.62
C ASP A 48 -8.97 -0.38 12.26
N ALA A 49 -8.79 0.49 13.26
CA ALA A 49 -8.52 1.91 13.04
C ALA A 49 -7.18 2.11 12.32
N VAL A 50 -6.11 1.42 12.75
CA VAL A 50 -4.81 1.49 12.06
C VAL A 50 -4.93 0.98 10.64
N LEU A 51 -5.56 -0.17 10.42
CA LEU A 51 -5.70 -0.76 9.08
C LEU A 51 -6.48 0.16 8.14
N SER A 52 -7.55 0.79 8.64
CA SER A 52 -8.36 1.74 7.86
C SER A 52 -7.60 3.03 7.54
N ASP A 53 -6.67 3.44 8.40
CA ASP A 53 -5.92 4.70 8.24
C ASP A 53 -4.64 4.56 7.40
N VAL A 54 -4.12 3.34 7.18
CA VAL A 54 -2.88 3.12 6.42
C VAL A 54 -2.96 3.73 5.02
N GLN A 55 -3.98 3.36 4.24
CA GLN A 55 -4.12 3.82 2.86
C GLN A 55 -4.27 5.36 2.76
N PRO A 56 -5.22 6.02 3.46
CA PRO A 56 -5.37 7.47 3.35
C PRO A 56 -4.13 8.22 3.90
N ALA A 57 -3.44 7.70 4.91
CA ALA A 57 -2.22 8.30 5.41
C ALA A 57 -1.07 8.22 4.39
N LEU A 58 -0.91 7.07 3.71
CA LEU A 58 0.07 6.93 2.62
C LEU A 58 -0.22 7.91 1.47
N GLU A 59 -1.47 7.95 1.00
CA GLU A 59 -1.88 8.87 -0.07
C GLU A 59 -1.62 10.33 0.31
N GLY A 60 -1.97 10.73 1.54
CA GLY A 60 -1.76 12.09 2.04
C GLY A 60 -0.28 12.47 2.11
N ILE A 61 0.56 11.61 2.71
CA ILE A 61 2.00 11.88 2.85
C ILE A 61 2.69 11.93 1.49
N LEU A 62 2.44 10.94 0.63
CA LEU A 62 3.09 10.85 -0.68
C LEU A 62 2.64 11.99 -1.60
N SER A 63 1.35 12.34 -1.59
CA SER A 63 0.85 13.46 -2.39
C SER A 63 1.47 14.78 -1.94
N ALA A 64 1.61 14.99 -0.63
CA ALA A 64 2.26 16.17 -0.07
C ALA A 64 3.77 16.23 -0.41
N GLN A 65 4.47 15.09 -0.37
CA GLN A 65 5.91 15.03 -0.69
C GLN A 65 6.21 15.18 -2.18
N LEU A 66 5.36 14.62 -3.05
CA LEU A 66 5.59 14.59 -4.50
C LEU A 66 4.93 15.76 -5.25
N GLY A 67 3.97 16.45 -4.62
CA GLY A 67 3.33 17.64 -5.17
C GLY A 67 2.25 17.35 -6.22
N TYR A 68 1.79 16.11 -6.33
CA TYR A 68 0.67 15.68 -7.17
C TYR A 68 -0.09 14.54 -6.48
N GLU A 69 -1.31 14.27 -6.92
CA GLU A 69 -2.17 13.27 -6.30
C GLU A 69 -1.60 11.85 -6.50
N ILE A 70 -1.51 11.10 -5.41
CA ILE A 70 -1.11 9.69 -5.38
C ILE A 70 -2.28 8.86 -4.88
N LYS A 71 -2.59 7.79 -5.61
CA LYS A 71 -3.47 6.72 -5.15
C LYS A 71 -2.64 5.52 -4.77
N THR A 72 -3.05 4.86 -3.68
CA THR A 72 -2.42 3.61 -3.26
C THR A 72 -3.42 2.47 -3.32
N THR A 73 -2.95 1.27 -3.64
CA THR A 73 -3.79 0.06 -3.64
C THR A 73 -3.01 -1.06 -2.96
N PRO A 74 -3.60 -1.77 -1.99
CA PRO A 74 -2.95 -2.93 -1.40
C PRO A 74 -2.73 -4.00 -2.47
N LEU A 75 -1.51 -4.55 -2.47
CA LEU A 75 -1.16 -5.71 -3.28
C LEU A 75 -1.48 -6.94 -2.45
N HIS A 76 -2.55 -7.62 -2.83
CA HIS A 76 -2.93 -8.89 -2.22
C HIS A 76 -2.03 -10.00 -2.73
N ASP A 77 -1.63 -10.89 -1.82
CA ASP A 77 -0.88 -12.07 -2.19
C ASP A 77 -1.75 -12.99 -3.06
N ILE A 78 -1.14 -13.85 -3.86
CA ILE A 78 -1.88 -14.76 -4.75
C ILE A 78 -2.83 -15.63 -3.91
N LYS A 79 -2.44 -15.97 -2.68
CA LYS A 79 -3.26 -16.71 -1.73
C LYS A 79 -4.55 -15.98 -1.35
N ASP A 80 -4.50 -14.68 -1.09
CA ASP A 80 -5.67 -13.87 -0.78
C ASP A 80 -6.59 -13.76 -2.00
N ALA A 81 -6.03 -13.52 -3.18
CA ALA A 81 -6.81 -13.48 -4.42
C ALA A 81 -7.50 -14.83 -4.72
N LEU A 82 -6.83 -15.95 -4.46
CA LEU A 82 -7.40 -17.29 -4.58
C LEU A 82 -8.46 -17.58 -3.51
N THR A 83 -8.31 -17.03 -2.30
CA THR A 83 -9.32 -17.12 -1.23
C THR A 83 -10.58 -16.34 -1.61
N ASP A 84 -10.43 -15.10 -2.11
CA ASP A 84 -11.55 -14.28 -2.59
C ASP A 84 -12.29 -14.93 -3.77
N CYS A 85 -11.56 -15.63 -4.65
CA CYS A 85 -12.13 -16.43 -5.72
C CYS A 85 -12.77 -17.76 -5.26
N GLY A 86 -12.75 -18.08 -3.96
CA GLY A 86 -13.33 -19.30 -3.39
C GLY A 86 -12.54 -20.57 -3.65
N VAL A 87 -11.27 -20.46 -4.04
CA VAL A 87 -10.36 -21.60 -4.28
C VAL A 87 -9.75 -22.10 -2.96
N LEU A 88 -9.60 -21.22 -1.97
CA LEU A 88 -9.09 -21.53 -0.63
C LEU A 88 -10.09 -21.07 0.44
N GLU A 89 -10.12 -21.74 1.59
CA GLU A 89 -10.95 -21.33 2.73
C GLU A 89 -10.33 -20.11 3.45
N PRO A 90 -11.13 -19.09 3.82
CA PRO A 90 -10.63 -17.92 4.54
C PRO A 90 -10.21 -18.31 5.96
N SER A 91 -8.97 -17.96 6.33
CA SER A 91 -8.48 -18.15 7.69
C SER A 91 -8.58 -16.83 8.47
N PRO A 92 -9.44 -16.73 9.50
CA PRO A 92 -9.91 -15.45 10.04
C PRO A 92 -8.93 -14.69 10.98
N GLU A 93 -7.75 -15.23 11.31
CA GLU A 93 -6.96 -14.70 12.43
C GLU A 93 -5.58 -14.12 12.10
N HIS A 94 -5.22 -13.98 10.82
CA HIS A 94 -3.87 -13.55 10.44
C HIS A 94 -3.82 -12.07 10.08
N ILE A 95 -3.37 -11.22 11.02
CA ILE A 95 -2.86 -9.90 10.64
C ILE A 95 -1.47 -10.16 10.03
N PRO A 96 -1.23 -9.78 8.77
CA PRO A 96 0.06 -10.01 8.15
C PRO A 96 1.13 -9.12 8.80
N ASP A 97 2.36 -9.62 8.94
CA ASP A 97 3.49 -8.85 9.47
C ASP A 97 3.83 -7.63 8.59
N HIS A 98 3.44 -7.68 7.30
CA HIS A 98 3.54 -6.56 6.37
C HIS A 98 2.50 -6.65 5.25
N VAL A 99 2.16 -5.50 4.66
CA VAL A 99 1.34 -5.39 3.45
C VAL A 99 2.09 -4.54 2.42
N GLU A 100 2.08 -4.99 1.18
CA GLU A 100 2.64 -4.23 0.06
C GLU A 100 1.56 -3.36 -0.58
N TYR A 101 1.93 -2.16 -1.02
CA TYR A 101 1.06 -1.21 -1.70
C TYR A 101 1.70 -0.79 -3.02
N ALA A 102 0.89 -0.68 -4.06
CA ALA A 102 1.27 0.02 -5.29
C ALA A 102 0.80 1.48 -5.19
N ALA A 103 1.73 2.42 -5.33
CA ALA A 103 1.46 3.86 -5.42
C ALA A 103 1.52 4.31 -6.87
N LEU A 104 0.47 4.98 -7.34
CA LEU A 104 0.30 5.46 -8.72
C LEU A 104 -0.05 6.94 -8.71
N ALA A 105 0.52 7.70 -9.66
CA ALA A 105 0.07 9.05 -9.93
C ALA A 105 -1.37 9.03 -10.48
N ALA A 106 -2.24 9.84 -9.89
CA ALA A 106 -3.66 9.93 -10.25
C ALA A 106 -3.96 11.12 -11.18
#